data_AF-A0A7Y2HDR9-F1
#
_entry.id   AF-A0A7Y2HDR9-F1
#
_cell.length_a   1.000
_cell.length_b   1.000
_cell.length_c   1.000
_cell.angle_alpha   90.00
_cell.angle_beta   90.00
_cell.angle_gamma   90.00
#
_symmetry.space_group_name_H-M   'P 1'
#
loop_
_entity.id
_entity.type
_entity.pdbx_description
1 polymer ?
#
loop_
_entity_poly.entity_id
_entity_poly.type
_entity_poly.pdbx_seq_one_letter_code
_entity_poly.pdbx_strand_id
1 'polypeptide(L)'
;MNREYSNQQQKEVVLGMYCYWSGEKHMATIPGVVETEAGFMNGNEVVKVTYDPNVISTDHLIQSARKGNCADVVFSNSIKSKDAPVKRTGKFRKDKESKYYLYHSPYRALPMTHHQQLLANSEIARGGDITYLLSDRQQQLKEMIEKKQIKYNAIGVDIIESWKEVVEKLID
;
A
#
# COMPACT_ATOMS: atom_id res chain seq x y z
N MET A 1 -15.23 -18.18 -6.34
CA MET A 1 -15.86 -17.49 -5.18
C MET A 1 -15.50 -16.01 -5.28
N ASN A 2 -16.31 -15.25 -6.03
CA ASN A 2 -16.13 -13.81 -6.19
C ASN A 2 -16.90 -13.14 -5.05
N ARG A 3 -16.20 -12.72 -3.99
CA ARG A 3 -16.79 -11.76 -3.05
C ARG A 3 -16.77 -10.42 -3.75
N GLU A 4 -17.95 -9.97 -4.18
CA GLU A 4 -18.20 -8.60 -4.57
C GLU A 4 -17.87 -7.68 -3.38
N TYR A 5 -16.72 -7.01 -3.42
CA TYR A 5 -16.34 -5.95 -2.48
C TYR A 5 -17.03 -4.61 -2.84
N SER A 6 -18.33 -4.65 -3.11
CA SER A 6 -19.13 -3.46 -3.39
C SER A 6 -19.90 -3.09 -2.13
N ASN A 7 -19.69 -1.88 -1.61
CA ASN A 7 -20.27 -1.25 -0.39
C ASN A 7 -19.61 -1.45 0.99
N GLN A 8 -18.30 -1.69 1.09
CA GLN A 8 -17.61 -1.44 2.37
C GLN A 8 -17.13 0.01 2.44
N GLN A 9 -17.63 0.78 3.40
CA GLN A 9 -17.20 2.15 3.65
C GLN A 9 -15.77 2.13 4.22
N GLN A 10 -14.77 2.14 3.35
CA GLN A 10 -13.37 2.25 3.74
C GLN A 10 -13.12 3.59 4.43
N LYS A 11 -12.19 3.60 5.38
CA LYS A 11 -11.74 4.81 6.06
C LYS A 11 -10.24 4.98 5.87
N GLU A 12 -9.80 6.22 5.97
CA GLU A 12 -8.39 6.59 5.88
C GLU A 12 -7.89 7.21 7.19
N VAL A 13 -6.62 6.98 7.50
CA VAL A 13 -5.88 7.72 8.53
C VAL A 13 -4.45 7.93 8.05
N VAL A 14 -3.84 9.07 8.41
CA VAL A 14 -2.44 9.35 8.10
C VAL A 14 -1.62 9.26 9.37
N LEU A 15 -0.65 8.36 9.38
CA LEU A 15 0.22 8.07 10.52
C LEU A 15 1.63 8.55 10.21
N GLY A 16 2.16 9.46 11.03
CA GLY A 16 3.56 9.85 10.96
C GLY A 16 4.45 8.95 11.77
N MET A 17 5.68 8.73 11.30
CA MET A 17 6.65 7.82 11.90
C MET A 17 8.06 8.17 11.45
N TYR A 18 9.06 7.51 12.02
CA TYR A 18 10.47 7.74 11.65
C TYR A 18 10.82 7.27 10.23
N CYS A 19 10.35 6.09 9.80
CA CYS A 19 10.63 5.53 8.48
C CYS A 19 9.36 4.93 7.86
N TYR A 20 8.82 5.56 6.81
CA TYR A 20 7.56 5.09 6.19
C TYR A 20 7.68 3.72 5.49
N TRP A 21 8.88 3.26 5.12
CA TRP A 21 9.05 2.00 4.37
C TRP A 21 8.89 0.82 5.33
N SER A 22 9.48 0.96 6.52
CA SER A 22 9.21 0.08 7.66
C SER A 22 7.73 0.15 8.06
N GLY A 23 7.15 1.36 8.01
CA GLY A 23 5.73 1.62 8.16
C GLY A 23 4.84 0.76 7.27
N GLU A 24 4.99 0.88 5.94
CA GLU A 24 4.20 0.12 4.97
C GLU A 24 4.37 -1.39 5.17
N LYS A 25 5.59 -1.85 5.48
CA LYS A 25 5.85 -3.27 5.80
C LYS A 25 5.06 -3.74 7.01
N HIS A 26 5.02 -2.95 8.09
CA HIS A 26 4.31 -3.28 9.33
C HIS A 26 2.79 -3.23 9.14
N MET A 27 2.26 -2.21 8.46
CA MET A 27 0.81 -2.05 8.25
C MET A 27 0.17 -3.25 7.55
N ALA A 28 0.90 -3.91 6.63
CA ALA A 28 0.44 -5.11 5.96
C ALA A 28 0.15 -6.30 6.91
N THR A 29 0.68 -6.27 8.14
CA THR A 29 0.44 -7.31 9.15
C THR A 29 -0.82 -7.09 9.98
N ILE A 30 -1.45 -5.92 9.86
CA ILE A 30 -2.61 -5.54 10.67
C ILE A 30 -3.90 -5.95 9.92
N PRO A 31 -4.72 -6.88 10.46
CA PRO A 31 -5.97 -7.27 9.83
C PRO A 31 -6.89 -6.06 9.63
N GLY A 32 -7.50 -5.99 8.44
CA GLY A 32 -8.37 -4.88 8.04
C GLY A 32 -7.67 -3.74 7.32
N VAL A 33 -6.33 -3.70 7.29
CA VAL A 33 -5.60 -2.78 6.39
C VAL A 33 -5.73 -3.26 4.95
N VAL A 34 -6.17 -2.36 4.07
CA VAL A 34 -6.45 -2.65 2.65
C VAL A 34 -5.36 -2.06 1.77
N GLU A 35 -4.89 -0.85 2.06
CA GLU A 35 -3.88 -0.15 1.27
C GLU A 35 -3.02 0.76 2.16
N THR A 36 -1.78 0.96 1.73
CA THR A 36 -0.89 1.99 2.27
C THR A 36 -0.34 2.87 1.17
N GLU A 37 -0.04 4.12 1.48
CA GLU A 37 0.79 4.98 0.63
C GLU A 37 1.80 5.73 1.48
N ALA A 38 3.09 5.52 1.21
CA ALA A 38 4.16 6.31 1.81
C ALA A 38 4.20 7.72 1.20
N GLY A 39 4.52 8.70 2.03
CA GLY A 39 4.64 10.08 1.61
C GLY A 39 5.08 11.00 2.72
N PHE A 40 4.90 12.29 2.49
CA PHE A 40 5.31 13.34 3.39
C PHE A 40 4.13 14.24 3.73
N MET A 41 4.01 14.62 5.00
CA MET A 41 3.04 15.60 5.46
C MET A 41 3.62 16.45 6.58
N ASN A 42 3.51 17.78 6.47
CA ASN A 42 3.99 18.73 7.47
C ASN A 42 5.46 18.49 7.90
N GLY A 43 6.32 18.12 6.94
CA GLY A 43 7.74 17.83 7.20
C GLY A 43 8.04 16.47 7.84
N ASN A 44 7.04 15.59 8.00
CA ASN A 44 7.19 14.25 8.55
C ASN A 44 7.06 13.21 7.44
N GLU A 45 7.78 12.10 7.59
CA GLU A 45 7.44 10.86 6.89
C GLU A 45 6.11 10.32 7.44
N VAL A 46 5.23 9.94 6.53
CA VAL A 46 3.90 9.43 6.86
C VAL A 46 3.53 8.25 5.98
N VAL A 47 2.64 7.42 6.50
CA VAL A 47 1.89 6.43 5.74
C VAL A 47 0.42 6.80 5.81
N LYS A 48 -0.21 7.04 4.65
CA LYS A 48 -1.68 7.06 4.54
C LYS A 48 -2.16 5.62 4.51
N VAL A 49 -3.07 5.26 5.39
CA VAL A 49 -3.57 3.89 5.58
C VAL A 49 -5.06 3.87 5.28
N THR A 50 -5.47 3.06 4.31
CA THR A 50 -6.87 2.75 4.03
C THR A 50 -7.22 1.42 4.67
N TYR A 51 -8.34 1.37 5.41
CA TYR A 51 -8.75 0.19 6.17
C TYR A 51 -10.28 -0.03 6.15
N ASP A 52 -10.69 -1.27 6.41
CA ASP A 52 -12.09 -1.66 6.58
C ASP A 52 -12.52 -1.49 8.05
N PRO A 53 -13.41 -0.53 8.37
CA PRO A 53 -13.87 -0.30 9.72
C PRO A 53 -14.74 -1.43 10.29
N ASN A 54 -15.22 -2.36 9.46
CA ASN A 54 -15.93 -3.56 9.94
C ASN A 54 -14.97 -4.62 10.48
N VAL A 55 -13.67 -4.54 10.14
CA VAL A 55 -12.63 -5.46 10.59
C VAL A 55 -11.82 -4.86 11.72
N ILE A 56 -11.48 -3.57 11.63
CA ILE A 56 -10.67 -2.88 12.64
C ILE A 56 -11.15 -1.44 12.87
N SER A 57 -11.30 -1.05 14.14
CA SER A 57 -11.63 0.35 14.48
C SER A 57 -10.41 1.26 14.30
N THR A 58 -10.64 2.56 14.13
CA THR A 58 -9.56 3.57 14.04
C THR A 58 -8.62 3.51 15.25
N ASP A 59 -9.18 3.39 16.45
CA ASP A 59 -8.41 3.32 17.71
C ASP A 59 -7.54 2.06 17.76
N HIS A 60 -8.10 0.89 17.42
CA HIS A 60 -7.34 -0.36 17.42
C HIS A 60 -6.26 -0.39 16.32
N LEU A 61 -6.52 0.24 15.18
CA LEU A 61 -5.52 0.40 14.12
C LEU A 61 -4.35 1.28 14.59
N ILE A 62 -4.64 2.46 15.18
CA ILE A 62 -3.59 3.35 15.72
C ILE A 62 -2.81 2.65 16.83
N GLN A 63 -3.49 1.93 17.74
CA GLN A 63 -2.85 1.16 18.80
C GLN A 63 -1.92 0.06 18.23
N SER A 64 -2.37 -0.69 17.22
CA SER A 64 -1.58 -1.75 16.59
C SER A 64 -0.38 -1.19 15.81
N ALA A 65 -0.56 -0.05 15.14
CA ALA A 65 0.50 0.71 14.50
C ALA A 65 1.54 1.22 15.51
N ARG A 66 1.08 1.73 16.66
CA ARG A 66 1.93 2.22 17.75
C ARG A 66 2.86 1.14 18.31
N LYS A 67 2.36 -0.08 18.49
CA LYS A 67 3.18 -1.23 18.96
C LYS A 67 4.35 -1.54 18.02
N GLY A 68 4.22 -1.22 16.73
CA GLY A 68 5.28 -1.35 15.74
C GLY A 68 6.11 -0.09 15.50
N ASN A 69 5.99 0.96 16.34
CA ASN A 69 6.62 2.27 16.15
C ASN A 69 6.25 2.94 14.81
N CYS A 70 5.04 2.69 14.31
CA CYS A 70 4.56 3.18 13.01
C CYS A 70 3.41 4.19 13.14
N ALA A 71 3.31 4.89 14.27
CA ALA A 71 2.24 5.87 14.54
C ALA A 71 2.66 6.94 15.57
N ASP A 72 3.84 7.53 15.41
CA ASP A 72 4.38 8.59 16.27
C ASP A 72 3.50 9.83 16.36
N VAL A 73 2.72 10.09 15.32
CA VAL A 73 1.71 11.14 15.29
C VAL A 73 0.57 10.71 14.38
N VAL A 74 -0.65 11.12 14.69
CA VAL A 74 -1.81 10.96 13.81
C VAL A 74 -2.11 12.31 13.18
N PHE A 75 -2.19 12.37 11.85
CA PHE A 75 -2.62 13.57 11.14
C PHE A 75 -4.11 13.46 10.80
N SER A 76 -4.93 14.28 11.44
CA SER A 76 -6.37 14.32 11.20
C SER A 76 -7.00 15.63 11.66
N ASN A 77 -8.14 15.98 11.06
CA ASN A 77 -8.99 17.09 11.50
C ASN A 77 -10.21 16.63 12.30
N SER A 78 -10.51 15.33 12.32
CA SER A 78 -11.74 14.77 12.90
C SER A 78 -11.51 13.58 13.84
N ILE A 79 -10.40 12.86 13.68
CA ILE A 79 -10.04 11.72 14.53
C ILE A 79 -9.40 12.25 15.82
N LYS A 80 -9.84 11.71 16.96
CA LYS A 80 -9.15 11.83 18.24
C LYS A 80 -8.40 10.52 18.50
N SER A 81 -7.24 10.59 19.15
CA SER A 81 -6.47 9.42 19.54
C SER A 81 -5.98 9.59 20.96
N LYS A 82 -6.07 8.51 21.75
CA LYS A 82 -5.47 8.40 23.09
C LYS A 82 -4.06 7.79 23.05
N ASP A 83 -3.75 7.04 21.99
CA ASP A 83 -2.51 6.27 21.85
C ASP A 83 -1.40 7.06 21.14
N ALA A 84 -1.74 8.17 20.48
CA ALA A 84 -0.78 9.02 19.78
C ALA A 84 -1.22 10.49 19.76
N PRO A 85 -0.27 11.46 19.78
CA PRO A 85 -0.59 12.86 19.55
C PRO A 85 -1.29 13.06 18.20
N VAL A 86 -2.31 13.92 18.18
CA VAL A 86 -3.03 14.29 16.95
C VAL A 86 -2.59 15.68 16.50
N LYS A 87 -2.19 15.81 15.24
CA LYS A 87 -1.91 17.09 14.58
C LYS A 87 -2.89 17.31 13.43
N ARG A 88 -3.14 18.58 13.09
CA ARG A 88 -3.96 18.93 11.92
C ARG A 88 -3.33 18.39 10.64
N THR A 89 -4.18 17.96 9.72
CA THR A 89 -3.73 17.50 8.41
C THR A 89 -3.10 18.65 7.61
N GLY A 90 -2.21 18.29 6.69
CA GLY A 90 -1.62 19.21 5.71
C GLY A 90 -1.70 18.62 4.31
N LYS A 91 -0.98 19.23 3.36
CA LYS A 91 -0.88 18.67 2.01
C LYS A 91 -0.07 17.37 2.06
N PHE A 92 -0.70 16.26 1.68
CA PHE A 92 -0.01 14.99 1.48
C PHE A 92 0.79 15.04 0.17
N ARG A 93 2.08 14.69 0.24
CA ARG A 93 2.95 14.51 -0.93
C ARG A 93 3.38 13.06 -1.00
N LYS A 94 2.80 12.30 -1.94
CA LYS A 94 3.15 10.91 -2.19
C LYS A 94 4.64 10.75 -2.47
N ASP A 95 5.24 9.71 -1.91
CA ASP A 95 6.61 9.31 -2.21
C ASP A 95 6.67 8.62 -3.59
N LYS A 96 7.74 8.90 -4.35
CA LYS A 96 7.89 8.32 -5.71
C LYS A 96 8.17 6.82 -5.67
N GLU A 97 8.72 6.33 -4.56
CA GLU A 97 9.08 4.94 -4.32
C GLU A 97 8.21 4.33 -3.21
N SER A 98 6.96 4.79 -3.05
CA SER A 98 6.00 4.10 -2.20
C SER A 98 5.93 2.63 -2.58
N LYS A 99 5.80 1.77 -1.57
CA LYS A 99 6.02 0.32 -1.67
C LYS A 99 7.43 0.00 -2.16
N TYR A 100 8.43 0.56 -1.47
CA TYR A 100 9.86 0.51 -1.83
C TYR A 100 10.35 -0.87 -2.30
N TYR A 101 10.00 -1.93 -1.56
CA TYR A 101 10.47 -3.27 -1.89
C TYR A 101 9.85 -3.80 -3.18
N LEU A 102 8.55 -3.52 -3.40
CA LEU A 102 7.89 -3.82 -4.66
C LEU A 102 8.44 -2.97 -5.81
N TYR A 103 8.72 -1.69 -5.54
CA TYR A 103 9.26 -0.73 -6.50
C TYR A 103 10.63 -1.14 -7.04
N HIS A 104 11.50 -1.70 -6.19
CA HIS A 104 12.83 -2.18 -6.57
C HIS A 104 12.85 -3.67 -6.96
N SER A 105 11.69 -4.27 -7.24
CA SER A 105 11.56 -5.67 -7.66
C SER A 105 11.22 -5.82 -9.15
N PRO A 106 11.37 -7.03 -9.73
CA PRO A 106 10.88 -7.34 -11.08
C PRO A 106 9.36 -7.16 -11.26
N TYR A 107 8.61 -7.05 -10.17
CA TYR A 107 7.16 -6.93 -10.18
C TYR A 107 6.66 -5.48 -10.27
N ARG A 108 7.54 -4.48 -10.34
CA ARG A 108 7.18 -3.05 -10.38
C ARG A 108 6.17 -2.70 -11.49
N ALA A 109 6.29 -3.32 -12.65
CA ALA A 109 5.42 -3.07 -13.80
C ALA A 109 4.17 -3.96 -13.80
N LEU A 110 4.04 -4.92 -12.87
CA LEU A 110 2.96 -5.89 -12.87
C LEU A 110 1.67 -5.28 -12.28
N PRO A 111 0.56 -5.23 -13.03
CA PRO A 111 -0.74 -4.78 -12.54
C PRO A 111 -1.21 -5.64 -11.37
N MET A 112 -1.59 -5.00 -10.26
CA MET A 112 -2.05 -5.64 -9.03
C MET A 112 -3.10 -4.75 -8.37
N THR A 113 -4.03 -5.35 -7.64
CA THR A 113 -4.92 -4.58 -6.75
C THR A 113 -4.09 -3.91 -5.64
N HIS A 114 -4.57 -2.79 -5.09
CA HIS A 114 -3.88 -2.09 -3.99
C HIS A 114 -3.57 -3.02 -2.79
N HIS A 115 -4.47 -3.96 -2.49
CA HIS A 115 -4.27 -4.96 -1.45
C HIS A 115 -3.19 -6.00 -1.82
N GLN A 116 -3.18 -6.50 -3.06
CA GLN A 116 -2.08 -7.34 -3.53
C GLN A 116 -0.74 -6.61 -3.45
N GLN A 117 -0.69 -5.33 -3.83
CA GLN A 117 0.54 -4.53 -3.75
C GLN A 117 1.03 -4.34 -2.30
N LEU A 118 0.11 -4.12 -1.36
CA LEU A 118 0.41 -4.05 0.08
C LEU A 118 1.08 -5.35 0.58
N LEU A 119 0.45 -6.49 0.29
CA LEU A 119 0.95 -7.80 0.71
C LEU A 119 2.28 -8.13 0.02
N ALA A 120 2.37 -7.94 -1.30
CA ALA A 120 3.57 -8.20 -2.08
C ALA A 120 4.76 -7.38 -1.60
N ASN A 121 4.57 -6.07 -1.33
CA ASN A 121 5.63 -5.23 -0.77
C ASN A 121 6.14 -5.77 0.57
N SER A 122 5.24 -6.17 1.46
CA SER A 122 5.60 -6.72 2.77
C SER A 122 6.35 -8.05 2.66
N GLU A 123 5.92 -8.93 1.74
CA GLU A 123 6.51 -10.24 1.54
C GLU A 123 7.91 -10.17 0.90
N ILE A 124 8.08 -9.34 -0.14
CA ILE A 124 9.40 -9.06 -0.74
C ILE A 124 10.34 -8.46 0.32
N ALA A 125 9.85 -7.59 1.19
CA ALA A 125 10.63 -7.01 2.29
C ALA A 125 11.11 -8.03 3.33
N ARG A 126 10.56 -9.25 3.33
CA ARG A 126 11.01 -10.38 4.17
C ARG A 126 11.88 -11.38 3.38
N GLY A 127 12.10 -11.14 2.08
CA GLY A 127 12.79 -12.07 1.20
C GLY A 127 11.92 -13.24 0.74
N GLY A 128 10.59 -13.12 0.88
CA GLY A 128 9.63 -14.15 0.47
C GLY A 128 9.30 -14.14 -1.02
N ASP A 129 8.68 -15.22 -1.47
CA ASP A 129 8.11 -15.33 -2.81
C ASP A 129 6.67 -14.81 -2.81
N ILE A 130 6.25 -14.13 -3.88
CA ILE A 130 4.89 -13.58 -4.00
C ILE A 130 4.01 -14.33 -4.99
N THR A 131 4.50 -15.43 -5.59
CA THR A 131 3.78 -16.15 -6.65
C THR A 131 2.38 -16.57 -6.20
N TYR A 132 2.21 -16.94 -4.92
CA TYR A 132 0.92 -17.28 -4.31
C TYR A 132 -0.10 -16.13 -4.25
N LEU A 133 0.35 -14.87 -4.36
CA LEU A 133 -0.50 -13.68 -4.42
C LEU A 133 -0.97 -13.38 -5.85
N LEU A 134 -0.38 -14.02 -6.86
CA LEU A 134 -0.58 -13.71 -8.26
C LEU A 134 -1.50 -14.74 -8.92
N SER A 135 -2.45 -14.24 -9.72
CA SER A 135 -3.20 -15.10 -10.65
C SER A 135 -2.28 -15.65 -11.75
N ASP A 136 -2.68 -16.76 -12.38
CA ASP A 136 -1.96 -17.35 -13.53
C ASP A 136 -1.72 -16.31 -14.64
N ARG A 137 -2.70 -15.43 -14.88
CA ARG A 137 -2.60 -14.37 -15.87
C ARG A 137 -1.55 -13.32 -15.50
N GLN A 138 -1.43 -12.99 -14.21
CA GLN A 138 -0.37 -12.08 -13.72
C GLN A 138 1.01 -12.73 -13.85
N GLN A 139 1.14 -14.03 -13.59
CA GLN A 139 2.40 -14.75 -13.75
C GLN A 139 2.85 -14.78 -15.22
N GLN A 140 1.94 -15.11 -16.14
CA GLN A 140 2.21 -15.05 -17.59
C GLN A 140 2.59 -13.63 -18.04
N LEU A 141 1.87 -12.61 -17.55
CA LEU A 141 2.16 -11.22 -17.87
C LEU A 141 3.53 -10.78 -17.36
N LYS A 142 3.94 -11.25 -16.17
CA LYS A 142 5.26 -11.00 -15.58
C LYS A 142 6.38 -11.52 -16.48
N GLU A 143 6.24 -12.73 -17.02
CA GLU A 143 7.21 -13.29 -17.98
C GLU A 143 7.32 -12.43 -19.25
N MET A 144 6.18 -11.95 -19.76
CA MET A 144 6.16 -11.06 -20.93
C MET A 144 6.82 -9.70 -20.65
N ILE A 145 6.52 -9.10 -19.49
CA ILE A 145 7.12 -7.84 -19.00
C ILE A 145 8.64 -7.96 -18.94
N GLU A 146 9.15 -9.04 -18.36
CA GLU A 146 10.59 -9.29 -18.23
C GLU A 146 11.26 -9.47 -19.60
N LYS A 147 10.65 -10.28 -20.46
CA LYS A 147 11.17 -10.54 -21.82
C LYS A 147 11.25 -9.26 -22.66
N LYS A 148 10.27 -8.37 -22.53
CA LYS A 148 10.19 -7.08 -23.25
C LYS A 148 10.85 -5.93 -22.51
N GLN A 149 11.33 -6.13 -21.29
CA GLN A 149 11.95 -5.11 -20.44
C GLN A 149 11.07 -3.85 -20.28
N ILE A 150 9.77 -4.05 -20.01
CA ILE A 150 8.81 -2.95 -19.92
C ILE A 150 9.15 -2.01 -18.76
N LYS A 151 9.38 -0.73 -19.07
CA LYS A 151 9.67 0.33 -18.09
C LYS A 151 8.38 1.06 -17.72
N TYR A 152 7.66 0.53 -16.74
CA TYR A 152 6.43 1.10 -16.22
C TYR A 152 6.35 0.93 -14.70
N ASN A 153 5.64 1.84 -14.02
CA ASN A 153 5.38 1.73 -12.59
C ASN A 153 3.87 1.56 -12.38
N ALA A 154 3.44 0.33 -12.11
CA ALA A 154 2.04 0.01 -11.84
C ALA A 154 1.64 0.29 -10.38
N ILE A 155 2.59 0.64 -9.50
CA ILE A 155 2.36 0.79 -8.07
C ILE A 155 1.47 2.00 -7.79
N GLY A 156 0.36 1.75 -7.09
CA GLY A 156 -0.66 2.74 -6.76
C GLY A 156 -1.49 3.23 -7.96
N VAL A 157 -1.43 2.53 -9.09
CA VAL A 157 -2.34 2.71 -10.22
C VAL A 157 -3.46 1.67 -10.11
N ASP A 158 -4.67 2.02 -10.53
CA ASP A 158 -5.78 1.08 -10.59
C ASP A 158 -5.41 -0.15 -11.45
N ILE A 159 -5.91 -1.33 -11.07
CA ILE A 159 -5.52 -2.57 -11.75
C ILE A 159 -5.99 -2.59 -13.21
N ILE A 160 -7.15 -2.04 -13.54
CA ILE A 160 -7.67 -2.04 -14.90
C ILE A 160 -6.87 -1.07 -15.76
N GLU A 161 -6.59 0.13 -15.23
CA GLU A 161 -5.78 1.14 -15.90
C GLU A 161 -4.35 0.63 -16.15
N SER A 162 -3.68 0.13 -15.12
CA SER A 162 -2.31 -0.41 -15.25
C SER A 162 -2.25 -1.64 -16.16
N TRP A 163 -3.29 -2.48 -16.17
CA TRP A 163 -3.38 -3.60 -17.11
C TRP A 163 -3.40 -3.14 -18.56
N LYS A 164 -4.22 -2.13 -18.86
CA LYS A 164 -4.30 -1.55 -20.21
C LYS A 164 -2.95 -0.98 -20.64
N GLU A 165 -2.35 -0.14 -19.81
CA GLU A 165 -1.04 0.49 -20.08
C GLU A 165 0.07 -0.52 -20.34
N VAL A 166 0.13 -1.59 -19.55
CA VAL A 166 1.15 -2.64 -19.72
C VAL A 166 0.93 -3.40 -21.01
N VAL A 167 -0.32 -3.76 -21.34
CA VAL A 167 -0.64 -4.48 -22.58
C VAL A 167 -0.31 -3.65 -23.81
N GLU A 168 -0.62 -2.36 -23.82
CA GLU A 168 -0.24 -1.46 -24.92
C GLU A 168 1.27 -1.46 -25.15
N LYS A 169 2.06 -1.33 -24.08
CA LYS A 169 3.54 -1.35 -24.14
C LYS A 169 4.14 -2.68 -24.57
N LEU A 170 3.41 -3.80 -24.49
CA LEU A 170 3.88 -5.11 -24.96
C LEU A 170 3.76 -5.27 -26.47
N ILE A 171 2.83 -4.53 -27.08
CA ILE A 171 2.51 -4.57 -28.51
C ILE A 171 3.38 -3.58 -29.30
N ASP A 172 3.80 -2.49 -28.66
CA ASP A 172 4.84 -1.56 -29.15
C ASP A 172 6.23 -2.23 -29.30
#